data_AF-A0A816CV18-F1
#
_entry.id   AF-A0A816CV18-F1
#
_cell.length_a   1.000
_cell.length_b   1.000
_cell.length_c   1.000
_cell.angle_alpha   90.00
_cell.angle_beta   90.00
_cell.angle_gamma   90.00
#
_symmetry.space_group_name_H-M   'P 1'
#
loop_
_entity.id
_entity.type
_entity.pdbx_description
1 polymer ?
#
loop_
_entity_poly.entity_id
_entity_poly.type
_entity_poly.pdbx_seq_one_letter_code
_entity_poly.pdbx_strand_id
1 'polypeptide(L)'
;MSRRQLIFLYLFILFTDVFAQKFHPKLENNDREQPQSRNRIQSSIYSENKLPASNRGNNDNQQESVVDQSRPRSSIESYRRSSSSTPLASSNECKFDVQKYCIKGSQQLLSNLKVLECVDDLDNAVNLISKECQHLIYKFKYNMTLDPRFDDAAERQCSKDLKVFDECKGHIGKSGSGRLITCLYDFLPNITESSCRYFIKQMQAVIFNDWRLIEHFADACMNDIKSLECGRLDDENEAIPHEPGAVISCLSQKYNKLSSKCRKEIFRLAEMQSDDYHLDRALYYACRDDRERLCTQVSSGNGRVYRCLYDQKFNSMMSSACRKEVHRRQSLVVADVKFDVPLARACRNEMLEHKCIADPAESDTKSSLVKLLLCFEDALKRGYHIQDECRREMLVHRRMLMSDYELSPELQSECKMEMVQYCPSLFQQGVCGTIDQRGGRMIHCLLAAARKEKAFSKRCFSVMNSLVRAVDPGSDIRADPLLETVCRSVIDTLCPRIKPGDSNVILCLLDNLKNFRMTEDCEDRLMEVAYFVARDFRLMPRLLPTCQKSLEIFCQLPKDWSMYQEINSLQVGMYLGCLYQRRQQLDKECRSELKRIMHIRTQAIGLMPEIEDNCLTDLATCKNPEIKGE
;
A
#
# COMPACT_ATOMS: atom_id res chain seq x y z
N MET A 1 -55.72 11.89 -11.91
CA MET A 1 -54.74 10.77 -11.96
C MET A 1 -55.24 9.75 -12.96
N SER A 2 -54.41 9.38 -13.94
CA SER A 2 -54.83 8.47 -15.02
C SER A 2 -54.87 7.01 -14.54
N ARG A 3 -55.71 6.17 -15.17
CA ARG A 3 -55.81 4.72 -14.89
C ARG A 3 -54.46 3.98 -14.90
N ARG A 4 -53.43 4.52 -15.56
CA ARG A 4 -52.06 3.97 -15.54
C ARG A 4 -51.31 4.23 -14.23
N GLN A 5 -51.61 5.31 -13.51
CA GLN A 5 -50.99 5.61 -12.22
C GLN A 5 -51.53 4.73 -11.08
N LEU A 6 -52.81 4.30 -11.15
CA LEU A 6 -53.38 3.37 -10.17
C LEU A 6 -52.84 1.94 -10.32
N ILE A 7 -52.52 1.50 -11.54
CA ILE A 7 -51.93 0.17 -11.79
C ILE A 7 -50.49 0.11 -11.27
N PHE A 8 -49.73 1.21 -11.39
CA PHE A 8 -48.38 1.30 -10.83
C PHE A 8 -48.37 1.27 -9.30
N LEU A 9 -49.32 1.94 -8.64
CA LEU A 9 -49.45 1.89 -7.18
C LEU A 9 -49.88 0.50 -6.67
N TYR A 10 -50.77 -0.20 -7.38
CA TYR A 10 -51.19 -1.56 -7.01
C TYR A 10 -50.08 -2.60 -7.21
N LEU A 11 -49.26 -2.47 -8.26
CA LEU A 11 -48.11 -3.35 -8.48
C LEU A 11 -46.97 -3.08 -7.50
N PHE A 12 -46.79 -1.84 -7.05
CA PHE A 12 -45.76 -1.49 -6.08
C PHE A 12 -46.07 -2.02 -4.67
N ILE A 13 -47.35 -2.01 -4.26
CA ILE A 13 -47.80 -2.53 -2.96
C ILE A 13 -47.71 -4.07 -2.91
N LEU A 14 -47.99 -4.76 -4.02
CA LEU A 14 -47.86 -6.23 -4.09
C LEU A 14 -46.39 -6.71 -4.12
N PHE A 15 -45.45 -5.87 -4.54
CA PHE A 15 -44.02 -6.23 -4.57
C PHE A 15 -43.32 -6.04 -3.23
N THR A 16 -43.82 -5.16 -2.35
CA THR A 16 -43.22 -4.92 -1.03
C THR A 16 -43.57 -5.98 0.02
N ASP A 17 -44.71 -6.66 -0.11
CA ASP A 17 -45.14 -7.71 0.85
C ASP A 17 -44.46 -9.07 0.64
N VAL A 18 -43.90 -9.33 -0.56
CA VAL A 18 -43.22 -10.61 -0.87
C VAL A 18 -41.78 -10.67 -0.37
N PHE A 19 -41.13 -9.52 -0.14
CA PHE A 19 -39.74 -9.45 0.31
C PHE A 19 -39.54 -9.43 1.84
N ALA A 20 -40.61 -9.26 2.63
CA ALA A 20 -40.52 -9.18 4.09
C ALA A 20 -40.59 -10.55 4.83
N GLN A 21 -40.73 -11.68 4.13
CA GLN A 21 -40.97 -13.00 4.74
C GLN A 21 -39.86 -14.05 4.59
N LYS A 22 -38.67 -13.68 4.11
CA LYS A 22 -37.56 -14.64 3.93
C LYS A 22 -36.23 -14.01 4.33
N PHE A 23 -35.94 -13.86 5.63
CA PHE A 23 -34.60 -13.95 6.23
C PHE A 23 -34.68 -13.77 7.75
N HIS A 24 -34.96 -14.85 8.47
CA HIS A 24 -34.63 -15.03 9.88
C HIS A 24 -33.83 -16.32 9.99
N PRO A 25 -32.62 -16.32 10.58
CA PRO A 25 -32.11 -17.50 11.25
C PRO A 25 -31.99 -17.28 12.75
N LYS A 26 -32.39 -18.34 13.44
CA LYS A 26 -32.47 -18.58 14.88
C LYS A 26 -31.15 -18.36 15.61
N LEU A 27 -31.27 -17.76 16.80
CA LEU A 27 -30.32 -17.84 17.89
C LEU A 27 -30.44 -19.23 18.55
N GLU A 28 -29.36 -20.00 18.57
CA GLU A 28 -29.19 -21.13 19.47
C GLU A 28 -27.84 -21.00 20.19
N ASN A 29 -27.93 -20.89 21.52
CA ASN A 29 -26.84 -20.99 22.46
C ASN A 29 -26.31 -22.43 22.48
N ASN A 30 -24.99 -22.61 22.49
CA ASN A 30 -24.40 -23.75 23.19
C ASN A 30 -23.03 -23.38 23.78
N ASP A 31 -22.97 -23.57 25.09
CA ASP A 31 -21.83 -23.40 25.97
C ASP A 31 -20.83 -24.55 25.83
N ARG A 32 -19.56 -24.22 26.13
CA ARG A 32 -18.47 -25.09 26.65
C ARG A 32 -17.93 -26.20 25.74
N GLU A 33 -16.66 -26.06 25.37
CA GLU A 33 -15.56 -26.93 25.85
C GLU A 33 -14.19 -26.45 25.30
N GLN A 34 -13.22 -26.25 26.21
CA GLN A 34 -11.78 -26.21 25.91
C GLN A 34 -11.29 -27.66 25.66
N PRO A 35 -10.21 -27.87 24.87
CA PRO A 35 -8.94 -28.19 25.54
C PRO A 35 -7.66 -27.71 24.83
N GLN A 36 -6.73 -27.22 25.66
CA GLN A 36 -5.31 -27.58 25.73
C GLN A 36 -4.50 -27.81 24.43
N SER A 37 -3.67 -26.80 24.13
CA SER A 37 -2.21 -26.89 23.95
C SER A 37 -1.57 -28.22 23.50
N ARG A 38 -0.93 -28.21 22.33
CA ARG A 38 0.38 -28.85 22.11
C ARG A 38 1.14 -28.17 20.96
N ASN A 39 2.03 -27.25 21.33
CA ASN A 39 3.11 -26.76 20.48
C ASN A 39 4.14 -27.88 20.28
N ARG A 40 4.57 -28.10 19.03
CA ARG A 40 5.86 -28.71 18.73
C ARG A 40 6.36 -28.17 17.38
N ILE A 41 7.01 -27.01 17.41
CA ILE A 41 7.87 -26.55 16.33
C ILE A 41 9.31 -26.80 16.80
N GLN A 42 10.02 -27.64 16.06
CA GLN A 42 11.45 -27.85 16.19
C GLN A 42 12.18 -26.58 15.78
N SER A 43 12.94 -26.01 16.71
CA SER A 43 13.99 -25.03 16.44
C SER A 43 15.29 -25.76 16.11
N SER A 44 15.75 -25.67 14.87
CA SER A 44 17.12 -26.04 14.51
C SER A 44 17.99 -24.80 14.39
N ILE A 45 18.89 -24.72 15.37
CA ILE A 45 20.03 -23.86 15.62
C ILE A 45 20.85 -23.50 14.37
N TYR A 46 21.20 -22.22 14.25
CA TYR A 46 22.27 -21.69 13.41
C TYR A 46 23.62 -22.24 13.87
N SER A 47 24.37 -22.82 12.93
CA SER A 47 25.77 -23.25 13.13
C SER A 47 26.74 -22.10 12.90
N GLU A 48 27.76 -22.12 13.75
CA GLU A 48 28.90 -21.23 13.86
C GLU A 48 29.68 -21.02 12.56
N ASN A 49 30.29 -19.83 12.41
CA ASN A 49 31.60 -19.73 11.77
C ASN A 49 32.49 -18.74 12.55
N LYS A 50 33.50 -19.33 13.20
CA LYS A 50 34.68 -18.71 13.81
C LYS A 50 35.58 -18.09 12.75
N LEU A 51 36.39 -17.10 13.15
CA LEU A 51 37.83 -16.91 12.83
C LEU A 51 38.38 -15.72 13.67
N PRO A 52 39.70 -15.57 13.89
CA PRO A 52 40.32 -15.77 15.21
C PRO A 52 41.07 -14.55 15.80
N ALA A 53 41.54 -14.76 17.04
CA ALA A 53 42.29 -13.89 17.92
C ALA A 53 43.69 -13.45 17.46
N SER A 54 44.16 -12.31 17.99
CA SER A 54 45.55 -11.94 18.40
C SER A 54 45.56 -10.41 18.62
N ASN A 55 46.19 -9.75 19.61
CA ASN A 55 47.05 -10.13 20.71
C ASN A 55 47.07 -8.98 21.76
N ARG A 56 47.57 -9.33 22.95
CA ARG A 56 47.76 -8.54 24.18
C ARG A 56 48.85 -7.45 24.11
N GLY A 57 48.78 -6.54 25.09
CA GLY A 57 49.89 -5.78 25.71
C GLY A 57 49.58 -4.28 25.79
N ASN A 58 49.72 -3.53 26.89
CA ASN A 58 50.33 -3.77 28.20
C ASN A 58 49.78 -2.73 29.20
N ASN A 59 49.97 -3.03 30.48
CA ASN A 59 49.66 -2.21 31.66
C ASN A 59 50.28 -0.81 31.62
N ASP A 60 49.69 0.13 32.38
CA ASP A 60 50.40 0.72 33.52
C ASP A 60 49.44 1.29 34.58
N ASN A 61 49.74 0.91 35.82
CA ASN A 61 49.11 1.35 37.07
C ASN A 61 49.52 2.79 37.40
N GLN A 62 48.63 3.56 38.03
CA GLN A 62 48.97 4.34 39.24
C GLN A 62 47.79 4.36 40.22
N GLN A 63 48.10 3.89 41.44
CA GLN A 63 47.32 3.94 42.67
C GLN A 63 47.43 5.33 43.32
N GLU A 64 46.38 5.73 44.06
CA GLU A 64 46.39 6.25 45.45
C GLU A 64 44.91 6.58 45.80
N SER A 65 44.18 5.86 46.66
CA SER A 65 44.25 5.74 48.14
C SER A 65 43.95 7.10 48.82
N VAL A 66 43.11 7.34 49.84
CA VAL A 66 42.35 6.63 50.90
C VAL A 66 41.28 7.69 51.36
N VAL A 67 40.06 7.40 51.83
CA VAL A 67 39.68 7.20 53.26
C VAL A 67 38.15 7.03 53.33
N ASP A 68 37.75 5.93 53.95
CA ASP A 68 36.43 5.63 54.51
C ASP A 68 36.25 6.39 55.84
N GLN A 69 35.09 7.01 56.09
CA GLN A 69 34.33 6.81 57.33
C GLN A 69 33.01 7.58 57.38
N SER A 70 32.00 6.84 57.84
CA SER A 70 30.87 7.26 58.69
C SER A 70 29.58 7.82 58.03
N ARG A 71 28.54 6.97 58.07
CA ARG A 71 27.11 7.35 58.05
C ARG A 71 26.74 8.19 59.28
N PRO A 72 25.74 9.06 59.14
CA PRO A 72 24.60 9.00 60.06
C PRO A 72 23.25 8.83 59.35
N ARG A 73 22.34 8.17 60.08
CA ARG A 73 20.89 8.05 59.84
C ARG A 73 20.18 9.40 60.01
N SER A 74 18.96 9.46 59.44
CA SER A 74 17.97 10.56 59.44
C SER A 74 18.28 11.63 58.40
N SER A 75 17.40 11.95 57.45
CA SER A 75 15.98 12.21 57.58
C SER A 75 15.19 11.76 56.33
N ILE A 76 14.09 11.06 56.57
CA ILE A 76 12.94 11.00 55.68
C ILE A 76 12.31 12.40 55.72
N GLU A 77 12.72 13.30 54.82
CA GLU A 77 12.03 14.56 54.48
C GLU A 77 12.96 15.44 53.63
N SER A 78 12.88 15.32 52.30
CA SER A 78 13.21 16.40 51.33
C SER A 78 13.38 15.90 49.89
N TYR A 79 12.36 15.25 49.31
CA TYR A 79 12.18 15.24 47.85
C TYR A 79 10.71 15.51 47.52
N ARG A 80 10.22 16.67 47.96
CA ARG A 80 9.02 17.32 47.43
C ARG A 80 9.43 18.72 46.97
N ARG A 81 9.56 18.87 45.64
CA ARG A 81 9.73 20.07 44.78
C ARG A 81 10.85 19.74 43.79
N SER A 82 10.58 19.44 42.53
CA SER A 82 9.86 20.29 41.59
C SER A 82 9.22 19.45 40.46
N SER A 83 7.89 19.36 40.45
CA SER A 83 7.12 19.30 39.21
C SER A 83 5.75 19.93 39.47
N SER A 84 5.71 21.21 39.85
CA SER A 84 4.47 21.98 39.76
C SER A 84 4.26 22.39 38.30
N SER A 85 4.09 21.40 37.42
CA SER A 85 3.43 21.68 36.14
C SER A 85 1.96 21.82 36.46
N THR A 86 1.45 23.05 36.40
CA THR A 86 0.00 23.32 36.44
C THR A 86 -0.69 22.31 35.53
N PRO A 87 -1.74 21.58 35.99
CA PRO A 87 -2.45 20.65 35.12
C PRO A 87 -2.89 21.35 33.83
N LEU A 88 -2.73 20.71 32.68
CA LEU A 88 -3.04 21.29 31.35
C LEU A 88 -4.47 21.81 31.30
N ALA A 89 -5.43 21.11 31.92
CA ALA A 89 -6.82 21.53 32.00
C ALA A 89 -7.06 22.81 32.84
N SER A 90 -6.07 23.25 33.62
CA SER A 90 -6.16 24.37 34.56
C SER A 90 -5.15 25.49 34.29
N SER A 91 -4.23 25.30 33.33
CA SER A 91 -3.25 26.31 32.98
C SER A 91 -3.92 27.49 32.26
N ASN A 92 -3.39 28.70 32.43
CA ASN A 92 -4.01 29.90 31.85
C ASN A 92 -4.05 29.83 30.32
N GLU A 93 -3.08 29.15 29.73
CA GLU A 93 -2.92 28.97 28.29
C GLU A 93 -3.94 27.97 27.74
N CYS A 94 -4.20 26.85 28.43
CA CYS A 94 -5.03 25.76 27.88
C CYS A 94 -6.43 25.64 28.50
N LYS A 95 -6.70 26.28 29.64
CA LYS A 95 -7.97 26.11 30.38
C LYS A 95 -9.21 26.37 29.52
N PHE A 96 -9.21 27.45 28.75
CA PHE A 96 -10.36 27.80 27.90
C PHE A 96 -10.57 26.78 26.77
N ASP A 97 -9.49 26.42 26.07
CA ASP A 97 -9.55 25.48 24.95
C ASP A 97 -9.95 24.08 25.40
N VAL A 98 -9.35 23.59 26.49
CA VAL A 98 -9.67 22.27 27.05
C VAL A 98 -11.10 22.23 27.58
N GLN A 99 -11.56 23.29 28.24
CA GLN A 99 -12.93 23.36 28.74
C GLN A 99 -13.96 23.37 27.59
N LYS A 100 -13.65 24.10 26.51
CA LYS A 100 -14.52 24.23 25.34
C LYS A 100 -14.61 22.95 24.52
N TYR A 101 -13.47 22.32 24.22
CA TYR A 101 -13.42 21.23 23.24
C TYR A 101 -13.34 19.84 23.86
N CYS A 102 -12.73 19.69 25.04
CA CYS A 102 -12.50 18.39 25.67
C CYS A 102 -13.47 18.03 26.79
N ILE A 103 -13.95 19.01 27.54
CA ILE A 103 -14.75 18.76 28.75
C ILE A 103 -16.26 18.72 28.43
N LYS A 104 -16.72 19.30 27.31
CA LYS A 104 -18.12 19.25 26.79
C LYS A 104 -19.21 19.42 27.88
N GLY A 105 -18.99 20.29 28.87
CA GLY A 105 -19.95 20.56 29.96
C GLY A 105 -19.84 19.69 31.21
N SER A 106 -18.87 18.77 31.31
CA SER A 106 -18.55 18.06 32.55
C SER A 106 -17.85 18.97 33.57
N GLN A 107 -18.07 18.75 34.87
CA GLN A 107 -17.37 19.48 35.94
C GLN A 107 -16.04 18.81 36.35
N GLN A 108 -15.71 17.66 35.77
CA GLN A 108 -14.54 16.88 36.18
C GLN A 108 -13.29 17.36 35.45
N LEU A 109 -12.27 17.79 36.22
CA LEU A 109 -10.95 18.12 35.71
C LEU A 109 -10.32 16.88 35.05
N LEU A 110 -9.98 16.99 33.76
CA LEU A 110 -9.27 15.95 33.04
C LEU A 110 -7.82 15.85 33.52
N SER A 111 -7.32 14.62 33.65
CA SER A 111 -5.88 14.40 33.86
C SER A 111 -5.11 14.88 32.63
N ASN A 112 -3.83 15.23 32.79
CA ASN A 112 -3.00 15.68 31.66
C ASN A 112 -3.01 14.67 30.51
N LEU A 113 -2.93 13.36 30.81
CA LEU A 113 -2.98 12.31 29.78
C LEU A 113 -4.31 12.31 29.00
N LYS A 114 -5.45 12.47 29.69
CA LYS A 114 -6.77 12.56 29.03
C LYS A 114 -6.96 13.86 28.24
N VAL A 115 -6.32 14.96 28.67
CA VAL A 115 -6.27 16.19 27.88
C VAL A 115 -5.49 15.95 26.59
N LEU A 116 -4.32 15.30 26.67
CA LEU A 116 -3.51 15.00 25.48
C LEU A 116 -4.25 14.08 24.51
N GLU A 117 -4.87 13.01 25.02
CA GLU A 117 -5.71 12.08 24.25
C GLU A 117 -6.86 12.83 23.56
N CYS A 118 -7.62 13.64 24.31
CA CYS A 118 -8.68 14.44 23.73
C CYS A 118 -8.17 15.40 22.65
N VAL A 119 -7.11 16.16 22.92
CA VAL A 119 -6.56 17.14 21.97
C VAL A 119 -6.05 16.43 20.72
N ASP A 120 -5.45 15.25 20.88
CA ASP A 120 -5.07 14.38 19.78
C ASP A 120 -6.28 13.75 19.07
N ASP A 121 -7.48 13.82 19.64
CA ASP A 121 -8.75 13.42 19.02
C ASP A 121 -9.61 14.62 18.54
N LEU A 122 -9.10 15.85 18.52
CA LEU A 122 -9.83 16.98 17.94
C LEU A 122 -9.55 17.11 16.43
N ASP A 123 -10.60 17.15 15.61
CA ASP A 123 -10.46 17.50 14.19
C ASP A 123 -9.98 18.94 14.07
N ASN A 124 -8.95 19.18 13.26
CA ASN A 124 -8.33 20.49 13.11
C ASN A 124 -7.95 21.11 14.47
N ALA A 125 -7.46 20.30 15.42
CA ALA A 125 -6.99 20.76 16.74
C ALA A 125 -6.11 22.02 16.66
N VAL A 126 -5.30 22.12 15.60
CA VAL A 126 -4.36 23.23 15.39
C VAL A 126 -5.02 24.55 15.00
N ASN A 127 -6.26 24.53 14.51
CA ASN A 127 -7.06 25.74 14.28
C ASN A 127 -8.02 26.00 15.45
N LEU A 128 -8.41 24.96 16.19
CA LEU A 128 -9.36 25.06 17.30
C LEU A 128 -8.72 25.53 18.60
N ILE A 129 -7.49 25.09 18.88
CA ILE A 129 -6.74 25.39 20.09
C ILE A 129 -5.85 26.61 19.85
N SER A 130 -5.69 27.47 20.86
CA SER A 130 -4.79 28.63 20.82
C SER A 130 -3.33 28.23 20.58
N LYS A 131 -2.56 29.09 19.90
CA LYS A 131 -1.12 28.84 19.65
C LYS A 131 -0.34 28.67 20.96
N GLU A 132 -0.75 29.39 22.00
CA GLU A 132 -0.19 29.36 23.34
C GLU A 132 -0.44 28.01 24.03
N CYS A 133 -1.67 27.49 23.95
CA CYS A 133 -1.97 26.15 24.48
C CYS A 133 -1.27 25.06 23.69
N GLN A 134 -1.24 25.16 22.36
CA GLN A 134 -0.50 24.21 21.52
C GLN A 134 0.98 24.14 21.90
N HIS A 135 1.61 25.29 22.13
CA HIS A 135 3.00 25.36 22.55
C HIS A 135 3.21 24.74 23.94
N LEU A 136 2.31 25.01 24.88
CA LEU A 136 2.37 24.40 26.22
C LEU A 136 2.19 22.88 26.17
N ILE A 137 1.26 22.37 25.35
CA ILE A 137 1.06 20.95 25.12
C ILE A 137 2.31 20.32 24.52
N TYR A 138 2.89 20.94 23.49
CA TYR A 138 4.15 20.47 22.90
C TYR A 138 5.26 20.38 23.94
N LYS A 139 5.47 21.45 24.73
CA LYS A 139 6.47 21.49 25.80
C LYS A 139 6.20 20.42 26.87
N PHE A 140 4.94 20.20 27.21
CA PHE A 140 4.55 19.15 28.14
C PHE A 140 4.86 17.75 27.60
N LYS A 141 4.50 17.46 26.33
CA LYS A 141 4.81 16.19 25.66
C LYS A 141 6.32 15.97 25.53
N TYR A 142 7.09 17.00 25.13
CA TYR A 142 8.55 16.94 25.08
C TYR A 142 9.17 16.68 26.45
N ASN A 143 8.70 17.38 27.48
CA ASN A 143 9.19 17.12 28.83
C ASN A 143 8.79 15.73 29.34
N MET A 144 7.68 15.14 28.88
CA MET A 144 7.33 13.75 29.20
C MET A 144 8.32 12.75 28.60
N THR A 145 8.87 13.01 27.41
CA THR A 145 9.88 12.10 26.81
C THR A 145 11.21 12.15 27.54
N LEU A 146 11.49 13.26 28.21
CA LEU A 146 12.68 13.48 29.04
C LEU A 146 12.42 13.24 30.53
N ASP A 147 11.21 12.87 30.93
CA ASP A 147 10.85 12.73 32.34
C ASP A 147 11.22 11.32 32.82
N PRO A 148 12.14 11.21 33.80
CA PRO A 148 12.65 9.93 34.28
C PRO A 148 11.56 9.01 34.82
N ARG A 149 10.41 9.55 35.24
CA ARG A 149 9.28 8.74 35.75
C ARG A 149 8.69 7.81 34.70
N PHE A 150 8.77 8.17 33.42
CA PHE A 150 8.28 7.32 32.33
C PHE A 150 9.25 6.19 32.03
N ASP A 151 10.56 6.46 32.05
CA ASP A 151 11.59 5.42 31.95
C ASP A 151 11.47 4.46 33.15
N ASP A 152 11.29 4.96 34.38
CA ASP A 152 11.08 4.14 35.58
C ASP A 152 9.77 3.32 35.53
N ALA A 153 8.73 3.85 34.86
CA ALA A 153 7.48 3.13 34.63
C ALA A 153 7.66 2.04 33.58
N ALA A 154 8.46 2.28 32.54
CA ALA A 154 8.82 1.32 31.51
C ALA A 154 9.63 0.17 32.11
N GLU A 155 10.65 0.46 32.93
CA GLU A 155 11.46 -0.56 33.60
C GLU A 155 10.61 -1.49 34.49
N ARG A 156 9.66 -0.92 35.22
CA ARG A 156 8.76 -1.70 36.08
C ARG A 156 7.78 -2.55 35.29
N GLN A 157 7.18 -1.99 34.24
CA GLN A 157 6.13 -2.67 33.47
C GLN A 157 6.67 -3.65 32.42
N CYS A 158 7.93 -3.49 32.01
CA CYS A 158 8.63 -4.31 31.02
C CYS A 158 9.79 -5.13 31.60
N SER A 159 9.78 -5.35 32.92
CA SER A 159 10.89 -5.97 33.66
C SER A 159 11.29 -7.36 33.16
N LYS A 160 10.34 -8.13 32.58
CA LYS A 160 10.62 -9.46 32.03
C LYS A 160 11.18 -9.37 30.61
N ASP A 161 10.58 -8.54 29.77
CA ASP A 161 11.01 -8.37 28.37
C ASP A 161 12.39 -7.69 28.28
N LEU A 162 12.71 -6.77 29.20
CA LEU A 162 14.04 -6.14 29.30
C LEU A 162 15.18 -7.13 29.62
N LYS A 163 14.86 -8.32 30.15
CA LYS A 163 15.87 -9.37 30.35
C LYS A 163 16.21 -10.08 29.04
N VAL A 164 15.29 -10.07 28.09
CA VAL A 164 15.39 -10.74 26.78
C VAL A 164 16.01 -9.81 25.74
N PHE A 165 15.65 -8.53 25.74
CA PHE A 165 16.16 -7.54 24.78
C PHE A 165 17.49 -6.94 25.26
N ASP A 166 18.60 -7.62 24.94
CA ASP A 166 19.96 -7.17 25.33
C ASP A 166 20.30 -5.76 24.82
N GLU A 167 19.76 -5.39 23.65
CA GLU A 167 19.94 -4.07 23.02
C GLU A 167 19.32 -2.94 23.86
N CYS A 168 18.22 -3.20 24.56
CA CYS A 168 17.58 -2.22 25.43
C CYS A 168 18.24 -2.11 26.82
N LYS A 169 19.08 -3.07 27.21
CA LYS A 169 19.76 -3.05 28.51
C LYS A 169 20.70 -1.85 28.66
N GLY A 170 21.27 -1.38 27.55
CA GLY A 170 22.13 -0.18 27.53
C GLY A 170 21.42 1.13 27.92
N HIS A 171 20.09 1.10 28.04
CA HIS A 171 19.24 2.23 28.40
C HIS A 171 18.62 2.11 29.81
N ILE A 172 18.79 0.97 30.48
CA ILE A 172 18.32 0.75 31.86
C ILE A 172 19.15 1.62 32.82
N GLY A 173 18.49 2.34 33.72
CA GLY A 173 19.12 3.25 34.68
C GLY A 173 19.58 4.59 34.09
N LYS A 174 19.32 4.85 32.80
CA LYS A 174 19.52 6.16 32.15
C LYS A 174 18.19 6.93 32.09
N SER A 175 17.62 7.17 33.27
CA SER A 175 16.32 7.81 33.41
C SER A 175 16.35 9.25 32.86
N GLY A 176 15.31 9.61 32.11
CA GLY A 176 15.14 10.93 31.48
C GLY A 176 15.73 11.04 30.07
N SER A 177 16.16 9.92 29.50
CA SER A 177 16.65 9.88 28.11
C SER A 177 15.54 9.57 27.11
N GLY A 178 14.43 8.95 27.52
CA GLY A 178 13.36 8.52 26.60
C GLY A 178 13.78 7.38 25.65
N ARG A 179 15.04 6.94 25.74
CA ARG A 179 15.64 5.91 24.87
C ARG A 179 15.18 4.51 25.23
N LEU A 180 14.86 4.27 26.50
CA LEU A 180 14.38 2.97 26.95
C LEU A 180 13.01 2.66 26.34
N ILE A 181 12.08 3.62 26.39
CA ILE A 181 10.74 3.49 25.80
C ILE A 181 10.85 3.35 24.28
N THR A 182 11.73 4.13 23.65
CA THR A 182 11.99 4.07 22.21
C THR A 182 12.60 2.73 21.77
N CYS A 183 13.48 2.14 22.57
CA CYS A 183 14.03 0.80 22.30
C CYS A 183 12.97 -0.30 22.50
N LEU A 184 12.24 -0.26 23.62
CA LEU A 184 11.17 -1.22 23.89
C LEU A 184 10.10 -1.18 22.79
N TYR A 185 9.85 0.00 22.23
CA TYR A 185 8.98 0.15 21.07
C TYR A 185 9.45 -0.63 19.84
N ASP A 186 10.75 -0.65 19.53
CA ASP A 186 11.27 -1.40 18.37
C ASP A 186 11.01 -2.91 18.49
N PHE A 187 10.92 -3.39 19.73
CA PHE A 187 10.59 -4.77 20.05
C PHE A 187 9.11 -5.00 20.35
N LEU A 188 8.22 -4.03 20.13
CA LEU A 188 6.79 -4.13 20.43
C LEU A 188 6.12 -5.41 19.88
N PRO A 189 6.43 -5.90 18.66
CA PRO A 189 5.87 -7.16 18.16
C PRO A 189 6.31 -8.37 19.01
N ASN A 190 7.52 -8.33 19.56
CA ASN A 190 8.20 -9.39 20.29
C ASN A 190 7.97 -9.32 21.81
N ILE A 191 7.40 -8.22 22.33
CA ILE A 191 7.04 -8.07 23.74
C ILE A 191 5.98 -9.12 24.11
N THR A 192 6.32 -9.92 25.13
CA THR A 192 5.49 -11.01 25.64
C THR A 192 4.60 -10.57 26.79
N GLU A 193 5.05 -9.58 27.59
CA GLU A 193 4.31 -9.12 28.76
C GLU A 193 3.17 -8.16 28.35
N SER A 194 1.93 -8.49 28.73
CA SER A 194 0.75 -7.71 28.35
C SER A 194 0.73 -6.30 28.98
N SER A 195 1.25 -6.15 30.20
CA SER A 195 1.39 -4.84 30.87
C SER A 195 2.41 -3.96 30.14
N CYS A 196 3.57 -4.52 29.76
CA CYS A 196 4.56 -3.83 28.96
C CYS A 196 3.98 -3.40 27.61
N ARG A 197 3.34 -4.33 26.90
CA ARG A 197 2.73 -4.07 25.59
C ARG A 197 1.66 -2.99 25.68
N TYR A 198 0.81 -3.01 26.71
CA TYR A 198 -0.21 -1.98 26.94
C TYR A 198 0.43 -0.63 27.22
N PHE A 199 1.43 -0.58 28.11
CA PHE A 199 2.16 0.64 28.44
C PHE A 199 2.81 1.28 27.22
N ILE A 200 3.55 0.50 26.45
CA ILE A 200 4.22 0.98 25.24
C ILE A 200 3.18 1.45 24.21
N LYS A 201 2.04 0.76 24.04
CA LYS A 201 0.94 1.25 23.18
C LYS A 201 0.30 2.55 23.66
N GLN A 202 0.16 2.74 24.98
CA GLN A 202 -0.35 4.00 25.54
C GLN A 202 0.65 5.14 25.36
N MET A 203 1.94 4.87 25.55
CA MET A 203 3.00 5.84 25.25
C MET A 203 3.07 6.14 23.75
N GLN A 204 2.85 5.15 22.89
CA GLN A 204 2.75 5.28 21.43
C GLN A 204 1.70 6.31 21.02
N ALA A 205 0.48 6.21 21.56
CA ALA A 205 -0.63 7.10 21.25
C ALA A 205 -0.42 8.56 21.73
N VAL A 206 0.50 8.82 22.67
CA VAL A 206 0.66 10.16 23.27
C VAL A 206 1.97 10.83 22.86
N ILE A 207 3.07 10.07 22.84
CA ILE A 207 4.44 10.56 22.61
C ILE A 207 4.85 10.38 21.14
N PHE A 208 4.60 9.20 20.57
CA PHE A 208 5.06 8.87 19.21
C PHE A 208 4.15 9.44 18.10
N ASN A 209 3.00 10.00 18.48
CA ASN A 209 2.12 10.76 17.61
C ASN A 209 2.67 12.15 17.20
N ASP A 210 3.75 12.62 17.85
CA ASP A 210 4.52 13.77 17.40
C ASP A 210 5.97 13.35 17.17
N TRP A 211 6.28 12.97 15.93
CA TRP A 211 7.60 12.48 15.51
C TRP A 211 8.76 13.43 15.84
N ARG A 212 8.48 14.73 16.07
CA ARG A 212 9.46 15.73 16.53
C ARG A 212 10.00 15.44 17.93
N LEU A 213 9.28 14.64 18.71
CA LEU A 213 9.59 14.27 20.09
C LEU A 213 10.35 12.94 20.19
N ILE A 214 10.53 12.23 19.07
CA ILE A 214 11.45 11.09 18.98
C ILE A 214 12.86 11.70 18.91
N GLU A 215 13.64 11.58 20.00
CA GLU A 215 14.99 12.16 20.16
C GLU A 215 15.85 11.94 18.90
N HIS A 216 15.81 10.72 18.34
CA HIS A 216 16.56 10.37 17.13
C HIS A 216 16.11 11.09 15.86
N PHE A 217 14.82 11.39 15.71
CA PHE A 217 14.32 12.03 14.50
C PHE A 217 14.80 13.48 14.41
N ALA A 218 14.62 14.26 15.48
CA ALA A 218 15.02 15.66 15.50
C ALA A 218 16.53 15.77 15.25
N ASP A 219 17.35 14.98 15.94
CA ASP A 219 18.81 15.00 15.78
C ASP A 219 19.26 14.52 14.40
N ALA A 220 18.61 13.50 13.84
CA ALA A 220 18.98 12.94 12.54
C ALA A 220 18.54 13.82 11.37
N CYS A 221 17.36 14.46 11.47
CA CYS A 221 16.73 15.15 10.35
C CYS A 221 16.81 16.68 10.42
N MET A 222 17.21 17.32 11.53
CA MET A 222 17.19 18.79 11.65
C MET A 222 18.00 19.51 10.55
N ASN A 223 19.15 18.95 10.17
CA ASN A 223 19.98 19.52 9.11
C ASN A 223 19.30 19.39 7.74
N ASP A 224 18.68 18.24 7.47
CA ASP A 224 17.95 17.98 6.22
C ASP A 224 16.67 18.83 6.13
N ILE A 225 15.98 19.03 7.25
CA ILE A 225 14.81 19.91 7.36
C ILE A 225 15.18 21.34 6.96
N LYS A 226 16.31 21.85 7.45
CA LYS A 226 16.80 23.20 7.13
C LYS A 226 17.29 23.29 5.69
N SER A 227 18.12 22.35 5.25
CA SER A 227 18.75 22.39 3.92
C SER A 227 17.77 22.16 2.77
N LEU A 228 16.74 21.35 3.00
CA LEU A 228 15.70 21.06 2.02
C LEU A 228 14.46 21.95 2.19
N GLU A 229 14.53 22.95 3.08
CA GLU A 229 13.42 23.89 3.34
C GLU A 229 12.12 23.15 3.66
N CYS A 230 12.23 22.00 4.33
CA CYS A 230 11.08 21.25 4.85
C CYS A 230 10.68 21.73 6.25
N GLY A 231 11.45 22.65 6.85
CA GLY A 231 11.13 23.33 8.09
C GLY A 231 10.10 24.44 7.86
N ARG A 232 9.16 24.61 8.78
CA ARG A 232 8.17 25.69 8.70
C ARG A 232 8.85 27.06 8.82
N LEU A 233 8.64 27.93 7.84
CA LEU A 233 8.48 29.36 8.06
C LEU A 233 6.98 29.64 7.97
N ASP A 234 6.44 30.27 9.01
CA ASP A 234 5.07 30.76 9.01
C ASP A 234 4.94 31.81 7.88
N ASP A 235 4.28 31.45 6.76
CA ASP A 235 3.81 32.44 5.80
C ASP A 235 2.38 32.82 6.18
N GLU A 236 2.19 34.09 6.53
CA GLU A 236 0.92 34.68 6.96
C GLU A 236 -0.15 34.74 5.84
N ASN A 237 0.13 34.20 4.65
CA ASN A 237 -0.75 34.33 3.49
C ASN A 237 -0.86 33.05 2.66
N GLU A 238 -1.33 31.96 3.27
CA GLU A 238 -2.21 31.00 2.58
C GLU A 238 -2.85 30.05 3.59
N ALA A 239 -4.15 29.80 3.44
CA ALA A 239 -4.90 28.88 4.28
C ALA A 239 -4.48 27.43 4.02
N ILE A 240 -3.33 27.03 4.56
CA ILE A 240 -2.94 25.63 4.67
C ILE A 240 -3.03 25.30 6.17
N PRO A 241 -4.07 24.54 6.59
CA PRO A 241 -4.20 24.07 7.96
C PRO A 241 -2.89 23.43 8.40
N HIS A 242 -2.46 23.75 9.61
CA HIS A 242 -1.27 23.18 10.20
C HIS A 242 -1.38 21.65 10.27
N GLU A 243 -1.01 20.92 9.22
CA GLU A 243 -1.10 19.45 9.20
C GLU A 243 0.09 18.88 10.02
N PRO A 244 -0.14 18.24 11.17
CA PRO A 244 0.90 17.49 11.87
C PRO A 244 1.28 16.27 11.01
N GLY A 245 2.31 16.45 10.17
CA GLY A 245 2.72 15.52 9.12
C GLY A 245 3.40 16.20 7.91
N ALA A 246 3.26 17.53 7.76
CA ALA A 246 3.77 18.27 6.61
C ALA A 246 5.30 18.16 6.40
N VAL A 247 6.09 18.23 7.47
CA VAL A 247 7.56 18.10 7.38
C VAL A 247 7.94 16.70 6.91
N ILE A 248 7.34 15.64 7.48
CA ILE A 248 7.58 14.25 7.04
C ILE A 248 7.16 14.06 5.59
N SER A 249 6.02 14.62 5.20
CA SER A 249 5.55 14.60 3.81
C SER A 249 6.59 15.24 2.87
N CYS A 250 7.09 16.43 3.22
CA CYS A 250 8.14 17.11 2.46
C CYS A 250 9.44 16.30 2.39
N LEU A 251 9.92 15.78 3.54
CA LEU A 251 11.14 14.98 3.61
C LEU A 251 10.99 13.66 2.82
N SER A 252 9.83 13.00 2.90
CA SER A 252 9.53 11.76 2.17
C SER A 252 9.49 11.99 0.66
N GLN A 253 8.96 13.13 0.21
CA GLN A 253 9.03 13.52 -1.20
C GLN A 253 10.47 13.78 -1.67
N LYS A 254 11.33 14.28 -0.76
CA LYS A 254 12.75 14.55 -1.01
C LYS A 254 13.67 13.44 -0.48
N TYR A 255 13.17 12.21 -0.31
CA TYR A 255 13.87 11.13 0.41
C TYR A 255 15.31 10.89 -0.06
N ASN A 256 15.57 10.95 -1.37
CA ASN A 256 16.91 10.71 -1.94
C ASN A 256 17.93 11.82 -1.63
N LYS A 257 17.45 13.00 -1.23
CA LYS A 257 18.32 14.14 -0.84
C LYS A 257 18.59 14.15 0.66
N LEU A 258 17.99 13.23 1.42
CA LEU A 258 18.17 13.12 2.86
C LEU A 258 19.48 12.40 3.22
N SER A 259 20.08 12.82 4.31
CA SER A 259 21.20 12.11 4.93
C SER A 259 20.81 10.67 5.28
N SER A 260 21.78 9.74 5.28
CA SER A 260 21.53 8.33 5.66
C SER A 260 20.88 8.20 7.04
N LYS A 261 21.24 9.08 7.99
CA LYS A 261 20.63 9.11 9.34
C LYS A 261 19.15 9.49 9.27
N CYS A 262 18.81 10.59 8.59
CA CYS A 262 17.41 11.01 8.47
C CYS A 262 16.57 10.00 7.68
N ARG A 263 17.13 9.37 6.64
CA ARG A 263 16.45 8.32 5.88
C ARG A 263 16.02 7.15 6.75
N LYS A 264 16.90 6.68 7.65
CA LYS A 264 16.58 5.60 8.59
C LYS A 264 15.41 5.97 9.49
N GLU A 265 15.38 7.19 10.01
CA GLU A 265 14.28 7.65 10.86
C GLU A 265 12.96 7.84 10.09
N ILE A 266 13.01 8.33 8.85
CA ILE A 266 11.83 8.40 7.96
C ILE A 266 11.29 7.01 7.63
N PHE A 267 12.18 6.04 7.35
CA PHE A 267 11.78 4.66 7.09
C PHE A 267 11.16 4.02 8.34
N ARG A 268 11.77 4.22 9.51
CA ARG A 268 11.22 3.75 10.80
C ARG A 268 9.82 4.32 11.03
N LEU A 269 9.63 5.62 10.80
CA LEU A 269 8.32 6.26 10.86
C LEU A 269 7.31 5.62 9.91
N ALA A 270 7.71 5.36 8.66
CA ALA A 270 6.85 4.71 7.68
C ALA A 270 6.42 3.30 8.12
N GLU A 271 7.32 2.53 8.73
CA GLU A 271 7.02 1.22 9.29
C GLU A 271 5.98 1.30 10.41
N MET A 272 6.16 2.22 11.36
CA MET A 272 5.18 2.45 12.42
C MET A 272 3.81 2.81 11.85
N GLN A 273 3.77 3.79 10.94
CA GLN A 273 2.55 4.27 10.30
C GLN A 273 1.86 3.22 9.43
N SER A 274 2.59 2.22 8.95
CA SER A 274 2.03 1.12 8.15
C SER A 274 1.32 0.09 9.01
N ASP A 275 1.74 -0.09 10.26
CA ASP A 275 1.12 -1.07 11.16
C ASP A 275 -0.25 -0.60 11.67
N ASP A 276 -0.36 0.63 12.13
CA ASP A 276 -1.60 1.19 12.66
C ASP A 276 -1.90 2.58 12.09
N TYR A 277 -3.10 2.75 11.54
CA TYR A 277 -3.53 4.00 10.92
C TYR A 277 -3.60 5.16 11.92
N HIS A 278 -3.75 4.89 13.22
CA HIS A 278 -3.71 5.90 14.29
C HIS A 278 -2.36 6.65 14.33
N LEU A 279 -1.30 6.02 13.83
CA LEU A 279 0.06 6.54 13.85
C LEU A 279 0.37 7.43 12.63
N ASP A 280 -0.41 7.28 11.56
CA ASP A 280 -0.42 8.20 10.43
C ASP A 280 -1.45 9.30 10.71
N ARG A 281 -1.04 10.32 11.47
CA ARG A 281 -1.94 11.36 12.00
C ARG A 281 -2.75 12.08 10.92
N ALA A 282 -2.14 12.34 9.77
CA ALA A 282 -2.82 12.96 8.64
C ALA A 282 -3.95 12.04 8.13
N LEU A 283 -3.66 10.75 7.93
CA LEU A 283 -4.66 9.75 7.57
C LEU A 283 -5.72 9.56 8.66
N TYR A 284 -5.33 9.46 9.94
CA TYR A 284 -6.24 9.24 11.07
C TYR A 284 -7.32 10.32 11.13
N TYR A 285 -6.94 11.60 11.20
CA TYR A 285 -7.94 12.68 11.28
C TYR A 285 -8.81 12.75 10.04
N ALA A 286 -8.22 12.57 8.86
CA ALA A 286 -8.98 12.62 7.63
C ALA A 286 -9.98 11.45 7.53
N CYS A 287 -9.65 10.28 8.07
CA CYS A 287 -10.38 9.03 7.83
C CYS A 287 -11.12 8.44 9.04
N ARG A 288 -11.03 8.99 10.26
CA ARG A 288 -11.63 8.38 11.46
C ARG A 288 -13.14 8.13 11.36
N ASP A 289 -13.89 9.11 10.86
CA ASP A 289 -15.34 8.98 10.71
C ASP A 289 -15.68 8.01 9.56
N ASP A 290 -14.86 8.01 8.52
CA ASP A 290 -14.99 7.09 7.39
C ASP A 290 -14.65 5.65 7.81
N ARG A 291 -13.70 5.46 8.73
CA ARG A 291 -13.36 4.18 9.35
C ARG A 291 -14.54 3.63 10.14
N GLU A 292 -15.20 4.45 10.95
CA GLU A 292 -16.37 4.00 11.71
C GLU A 292 -17.55 3.63 10.81
N ARG A 293 -17.71 4.33 9.68
CA ARG A 293 -18.83 4.13 8.76
C ARG A 293 -18.62 2.98 7.78
N LEU A 294 -17.39 2.81 7.28
CA LEU A 294 -17.06 1.90 6.17
C LEU A 294 -16.25 0.68 6.62
N CYS A 295 -15.54 0.77 7.75
CA CYS A 295 -14.57 -0.22 8.21
C CYS A 295 -14.78 -0.61 9.69
N THR A 296 -16.02 -0.54 10.20
CA THR A 296 -16.36 -0.71 11.63
C THR A 296 -15.82 -2.01 12.22
N GLN A 297 -15.93 -3.11 11.46
CA GLN A 297 -15.56 -4.46 11.89
C GLN A 297 -14.06 -4.77 11.75
N VAL A 298 -13.25 -3.83 11.27
CA VAL A 298 -11.82 -4.03 11.03
C VAL A 298 -11.03 -3.62 12.26
N SER A 299 -10.33 -4.57 12.87
CA SER A 299 -9.44 -4.32 14.00
C SER A 299 -8.14 -3.65 13.57
N SER A 300 -7.68 -2.67 14.35
CA SER A 300 -6.40 -1.97 14.14
C SER A 300 -5.18 -2.88 14.29
N GLY A 301 -4.05 -2.47 13.69
CA GLY A 301 -2.81 -3.24 13.60
C GLY A 301 -2.67 -4.04 12.29
N ASN A 302 -1.42 -4.39 11.94
CA ASN A 302 -1.02 -5.05 10.70
C ASN A 302 -1.55 -4.37 9.42
N GLY A 303 -1.74 -3.05 9.43
CA GLY A 303 -2.21 -2.27 8.28
C GLY A 303 -3.65 -2.54 7.84
N ARG A 304 -4.43 -3.34 8.58
CA ARG A 304 -5.77 -3.78 8.15
C ARG A 304 -6.76 -2.64 7.94
N VAL A 305 -6.73 -1.63 8.81
CA VAL A 305 -7.62 -0.47 8.68
C VAL A 305 -7.28 0.34 7.44
N TYR A 306 -5.98 0.60 7.19
CA TYR A 306 -5.55 1.25 5.96
C TYR A 306 -5.96 0.45 4.72
N ARG A 307 -5.80 -0.88 4.76
CA ARG A 307 -6.25 -1.78 3.68
C ARG A 307 -7.74 -1.62 3.38
N CYS A 308 -8.58 -1.57 4.41
CA CYS A 308 -10.01 -1.34 4.24
C CYS A 308 -10.30 0.05 3.66
N LEU A 309 -9.69 1.11 4.19
CA LEU A 309 -9.85 2.48 3.66
C LEU A 309 -9.37 2.58 2.20
N TYR A 310 -8.30 1.89 1.86
CA TYR A 310 -7.83 1.72 0.48
C TYR A 310 -8.90 1.06 -0.40
N ASP A 311 -9.48 -0.07 0.03
CA ASP A 311 -10.48 -0.79 -0.75
C ASP A 311 -11.79 0.02 -0.88
N GLN A 312 -12.08 0.88 0.11
CA GLN A 312 -13.22 1.80 0.14
C GLN A 312 -12.93 3.17 -0.47
N LYS A 313 -11.73 3.40 -1.03
CA LYS A 313 -11.30 4.72 -1.53
C LYS A 313 -12.32 5.36 -2.48
N PHE A 314 -12.96 4.54 -3.31
CA PHE A 314 -13.92 5.00 -4.32
C PHE A 314 -15.39 4.88 -3.89
N ASN A 315 -15.66 4.56 -2.62
CA ASN A 315 -17.01 4.51 -2.09
C ASN A 315 -17.60 5.93 -1.94
N SER A 316 -18.83 6.15 -2.43
CA SER A 316 -19.58 7.43 -2.38
C SER A 316 -19.71 8.03 -0.98
N MET A 317 -19.65 7.18 0.04
CA MET A 317 -19.75 7.58 1.42
C MET A 317 -18.40 8.01 2.02
N MET A 318 -17.27 7.83 1.34
CA MET A 318 -15.96 8.27 1.84
C MET A 318 -15.72 9.77 1.58
N SER A 319 -15.30 10.50 2.61
CA SER A 319 -15.02 11.92 2.52
C SER A 319 -13.89 12.25 1.53
N SER A 320 -13.91 13.46 0.97
CA SER A 320 -12.84 13.95 0.10
C SER A 320 -11.51 14.09 0.86
N ALA A 321 -11.56 14.45 2.14
CA ALA A 321 -10.41 14.55 3.02
C ALA A 321 -9.73 13.18 3.19
N CYS A 322 -10.47 12.14 3.60
CA CYS A 322 -9.91 10.79 3.73
C CYS A 322 -9.34 10.28 2.41
N ARG A 323 -10.08 10.46 1.33
CA ARG A 323 -9.64 10.04 -0.02
C ARG A 323 -8.32 10.68 -0.44
N LYS A 324 -8.13 11.96 -0.13
CA LYS A 324 -6.88 12.69 -0.39
C LYS A 324 -5.72 12.08 0.38
N GLU A 325 -5.91 11.74 1.66
CA GLU A 325 -4.85 11.14 2.48
C GLU A 325 -4.55 9.69 2.12
N VAL A 326 -5.57 8.90 1.75
CA VAL A 326 -5.36 7.57 1.17
C VAL A 326 -4.54 7.69 -0.12
N HIS A 327 -4.89 8.63 -1.01
CA HIS A 327 -4.12 8.90 -2.23
C HIS A 327 -2.68 9.36 -1.92
N ARG A 328 -2.47 10.27 -0.96
CA ARG A 328 -1.14 10.71 -0.54
C ARG A 328 -0.26 9.52 -0.15
N ARG A 329 -0.79 8.60 0.65
CA ARG A 329 -0.07 7.39 1.07
C ARG A 329 0.25 6.45 -0.10
N GLN A 330 -0.72 6.24 -1.00
CA GLN A 330 -0.48 5.45 -2.22
C GLN A 330 0.61 6.07 -3.10
N SER A 331 0.64 7.40 -3.25
CA SER A 331 1.66 8.10 -4.03
C SER A 331 3.07 7.94 -3.46
N LEU A 332 3.22 7.87 -2.14
CA LEU A 332 4.51 7.54 -1.50
C LEU A 332 4.95 6.11 -1.81
N VAL A 333 4.04 5.14 -1.71
CA VAL A 333 4.28 3.73 -2.04
C VAL A 333 4.70 3.55 -3.50
N VAL A 334 4.00 4.23 -4.43
CA VAL A 334 4.31 4.11 -5.86
C VAL A 334 5.68 4.72 -6.17
N ALA A 335 6.00 5.84 -5.52
CA ALA A 335 7.28 6.50 -5.67
C ALA A 335 8.44 5.61 -5.17
N ASP A 336 8.29 4.96 -4.02
CA ASP A 336 9.31 4.09 -3.46
C ASP A 336 8.69 2.95 -2.61
N VAL A 337 8.99 1.71 -2.99
CA VAL A 337 8.49 0.50 -2.32
C VAL A 337 8.94 0.38 -0.88
N LYS A 338 9.96 1.14 -0.45
CA LYS A 338 10.38 1.21 0.95
C LYS A 338 9.27 1.74 1.88
N PHE A 339 8.35 2.55 1.35
CA PHE A 339 7.20 3.01 2.13
C PHE A 339 6.08 1.96 2.23
N ASP A 340 6.22 0.83 1.53
CA ASP A 340 5.29 -0.29 1.57
C ASP A 340 5.86 -1.46 2.38
N VAL A 341 5.71 -1.37 3.70
CA VAL A 341 6.22 -2.41 4.62
C VAL A 341 5.61 -3.79 4.37
N PRO A 342 4.28 -3.95 4.15
CA PRO A 342 3.71 -5.24 3.77
C PRO A 342 4.37 -5.86 2.54
N LEU A 343 4.51 -5.10 1.45
CA LEU A 343 5.17 -5.58 0.23
C LEU A 343 6.64 -5.92 0.46
N ALA A 344 7.39 -5.01 1.09
CA ALA A 344 8.81 -5.17 1.33
C ALA A 344 9.11 -6.39 2.22
N ARG A 345 8.22 -6.70 3.16
CA ARG A 345 8.31 -7.90 4.00
C ARG A 345 7.96 -9.16 3.21
N ALA A 346 6.82 -9.16 2.53
CA ALA A 346 6.31 -10.31 1.79
C ALA A 346 7.24 -10.74 0.65
N CYS A 347 7.88 -9.78 -0.03
CA CYS A 347 8.71 -10.01 -1.20
C CYS A 347 10.23 -9.96 -0.93
N ARG A 348 10.66 -9.89 0.34
CA ARG A 348 12.07 -9.65 0.70
C ARG A 348 13.03 -10.63 0.02
N ASN A 349 12.68 -11.91 0.00
CA ASN A 349 13.52 -12.97 -0.55
C ASN A 349 13.65 -12.83 -2.07
N GLU A 350 12.53 -12.62 -2.75
CA GLU A 350 12.45 -12.45 -4.20
C GLU A 350 13.19 -11.18 -4.67
N MET A 351 13.12 -10.09 -3.90
CA MET A 351 13.84 -8.84 -4.18
C MET A 351 15.35 -9.08 -4.23
N LEU A 352 15.89 -9.86 -3.29
CA LEU A 352 17.31 -10.17 -3.17
C LEU A 352 17.76 -11.22 -4.19
N GLU A 353 17.00 -12.31 -4.31
CA GLU A 353 17.31 -13.43 -5.22
C GLU A 353 17.36 -12.96 -6.68
N HIS A 354 16.42 -12.12 -7.09
CA HIS A 354 16.32 -11.65 -8.47
C HIS A 354 17.00 -10.30 -8.71
N LYS A 355 17.68 -9.75 -7.69
CA LYS A 355 18.39 -8.45 -7.76
C LYS A 355 17.49 -7.32 -8.29
N CYS A 356 16.20 -7.37 -7.96
CA CYS A 356 15.24 -6.35 -8.36
C CYS A 356 15.49 -5.03 -7.64
N ILE A 357 16.12 -5.11 -6.45
CA ILE A 357 16.57 -3.97 -5.66
C ILE A 357 18.00 -4.29 -5.19
N ALA A 358 18.91 -3.32 -5.30
CA ALA A 358 20.18 -3.39 -4.58
C ALA A 358 19.89 -3.28 -3.08
N ASP A 359 20.52 -4.10 -2.24
CA ASP A 359 20.20 -4.33 -0.81
C ASP A 359 19.42 -3.15 -0.15
N PRO A 360 18.16 -3.36 0.29
CA PRO A 360 17.32 -2.30 0.88
C PRO A 360 17.98 -1.53 2.02
N ALA A 361 18.94 -2.14 2.73
CA ALA A 361 19.67 -1.54 3.83
C ALA A 361 20.81 -0.58 3.40
N GLU A 362 21.32 -0.71 2.17
CA GLU A 362 22.51 0.02 1.69
C GLU A 362 22.28 0.83 0.40
N SER A 363 21.20 0.59 -0.34
CA SER A 363 20.98 1.26 -1.63
C SER A 363 20.24 2.59 -1.52
N ASP A 364 20.90 3.65 -2.00
CA ASP A 364 20.37 5.00 -2.21
C ASP A 364 19.45 5.12 -3.44
N THR A 365 19.26 4.04 -4.21
CA THR A 365 18.48 4.11 -5.45
C THR A 365 16.97 3.97 -5.20
N LYS A 366 16.22 4.99 -5.62
CA LYS A 366 14.75 5.00 -5.65
C LYS A 366 14.24 3.79 -6.42
N SER A 367 13.58 2.87 -5.73
CA SER A 367 12.98 1.68 -6.33
C SER A 367 11.48 1.90 -6.44
N SER A 368 11.04 2.47 -7.56
CA SER A 368 9.61 2.69 -7.78
C SER A 368 8.86 1.37 -7.87
N LEU A 369 7.61 1.36 -7.40
CA LEU A 369 6.76 0.18 -7.42
C LEU A 369 6.63 -0.43 -8.82
N VAL A 370 6.47 0.41 -9.85
CA VAL A 370 6.38 -0.01 -11.25
C VAL A 370 7.63 -0.78 -11.67
N LYS A 371 8.83 -0.32 -11.31
CA LYS A 371 10.09 -1.01 -11.65
C LYS A 371 10.20 -2.36 -10.93
N LEU A 372 9.82 -2.42 -9.66
CA LEU A 372 9.82 -3.67 -8.90
C LEU A 372 8.86 -4.70 -9.53
N LEU A 373 7.63 -4.28 -9.84
CA LEU A 373 6.63 -5.15 -10.47
C LEU A 373 7.11 -5.65 -11.84
N LEU A 374 7.71 -4.78 -12.66
CA LEU A 374 8.30 -5.19 -13.95
C LEU A 374 9.45 -6.19 -13.78
N CYS A 375 10.30 -6.03 -12.77
CA CYS A 375 11.36 -6.99 -12.49
C CYS A 375 10.81 -8.37 -12.10
N PHE A 376 9.82 -8.41 -11.22
CA PHE A 376 9.14 -9.66 -10.85
C PHE A 376 8.39 -10.30 -12.02
N GLU A 377 7.78 -9.50 -12.89
CA GLU A 377 7.16 -9.97 -14.11
C GLU A 377 8.15 -10.65 -15.05
N ASP A 378 9.32 -10.06 -15.23
CA ASP A 378 10.39 -10.66 -16.02
C ASP A 378 10.91 -11.96 -15.38
N ALA A 379 10.98 -12.02 -14.05
CA ALA A 379 11.34 -13.24 -13.33
C ALA A 379 10.29 -14.35 -13.53
N LEU A 380 9.01 -14.06 -13.35
CA LEU A 380 7.93 -15.03 -13.58
C LEU A 380 7.95 -15.58 -15.02
N LYS A 381 8.18 -14.73 -16.01
CA LYS A 381 8.22 -15.12 -17.43
C LYS A 381 9.41 -16.00 -17.79
N ARG A 382 10.50 -15.91 -17.03
CA ARG A 382 11.67 -16.81 -17.13
C ARG A 382 11.47 -18.13 -16.37
N GLY A 383 10.30 -18.34 -15.76
CA GLY A 383 9.95 -19.56 -15.04
C GLY A 383 10.38 -19.58 -13.57
N TYR A 384 10.76 -18.43 -12.99
CA TYR A 384 11.05 -18.35 -11.56
C TYR A 384 9.78 -18.40 -10.72
N HIS A 385 9.89 -18.97 -9.53
CA HIS A 385 8.78 -19.11 -8.59
C HIS A 385 8.78 -17.96 -7.57
N ILE A 386 7.67 -17.23 -7.48
CA ILE A 386 7.43 -16.21 -6.46
C ILE A 386 6.47 -16.77 -5.41
N GLN A 387 6.75 -16.53 -4.12
CA GLN A 387 5.92 -17.05 -3.04
C GLN A 387 4.51 -16.44 -3.05
N ASP A 388 3.53 -17.19 -2.54
CA ASP A 388 2.13 -16.79 -2.53
C ASP A 388 1.86 -15.51 -1.71
N GLU A 389 2.66 -15.26 -0.66
CA GLU A 389 2.57 -14.02 0.13
C GLU A 389 3.02 -12.82 -0.69
N CYS A 390 4.18 -12.89 -1.34
CA CYS A 390 4.65 -11.85 -2.25
C CYS A 390 3.67 -11.64 -3.42
N ARG A 391 3.19 -12.73 -4.05
CA ARG A 391 2.23 -12.65 -5.16
C ARG A 391 0.92 -11.94 -4.76
N ARG A 392 0.44 -12.13 -3.52
CA ARG A 392 -0.74 -11.45 -3.00
C ARG A 392 -0.52 -9.95 -2.85
N GLU A 393 0.61 -9.53 -2.29
CA GLU A 393 0.96 -8.11 -2.19
C GLU A 393 1.19 -7.49 -3.58
N MET A 394 1.85 -8.21 -4.50
CA MET A 394 1.96 -7.78 -5.90
C MET A 394 0.57 -7.51 -6.53
N LEU A 395 -0.38 -8.43 -6.35
CA LEU A 395 -1.75 -8.27 -6.88
C LEU A 395 -2.45 -7.04 -6.29
N VAL A 396 -2.27 -6.80 -4.99
CA VAL A 396 -2.76 -5.59 -4.29
C VAL A 396 -2.27 -4.32 -4.99
N HIS A 397 -0.98 -4.24 -5.31
CA HIS A 397 -0.40 -3.05 -5.95
C HIS A 397 -0.73 -2.93 -7.43
N ARG A 398 -0.87 -4.05 -8.14
CA ARG A 398 -1.36 -4.08 -9.53
C ARG A 398 -2.76 -3.50 -9.61
N ARG A 399 -3.66 -3.97 -8.74
CA ARG A 399 -5.03 -3.44 -8.62
C ARG A 399 -5.03 -1.96 -8.29
N MET A 400 -4.13 -1.52 -7.41
CA MET A 400 -3.98 -0.09 -7.08
C MET A 400 -3.64 0.76 -8.31
N LEU A 401 -2.61 0.37 -9.06
CA LEU A 401 -2.15 1.10 -10.25
C LEU A 401 -3.20 1.11 -11.37
N MET A 402 -3.95 0.03 -11.53
CA MET A 402 -5.02 -0.06 -12.54
C MET A 402 -6.30 0.66 -12.14
N SER A 403 -6.47 0.96 -10.83
CA SER A 403 -7.62 1.73 -10.37
C SER A 403 -7.40 3.21 -10.59
N ASP A 404 -6.26 3.75 -10.17
CA ASP A 404 -6.08 5.20 -10.05
C ASP A 404 -4.99 5.72 -10.98
N TYR A 405 -5.41 6.37 -12.06
CA TYR A 405 -4.50 6.99 -13.02
C TYR A 405 -3.66 8.12 -12.40
N GLU A 406 -4.13 8.74 -11.30
CA GLU A 406 -3.42 9.81 -10.61
C GLU A 406 -2.13 9.29 -9.94
N LEU A 407 -2.04 7.98 -9.69
CA LEU A 407 -0.84 7.34 -9.14
C LEU A 407 0.30 7.18 -10.16
N SER A 408 0.05 7.48 -11.44
CA SER A 408 1.05 7.40 -12.51
C SER A 408 1.35 8.82 -13.05
N PRO A 409 2.34 9.55 -12.51
CA PRO A 409 2.68 10.90 -12.97
C PRO A 409 3.00 10.98 -14.45
N GLU A 410 3.70 9.97 -14.99
CA GLU A 410 4.04 9.86 -16.41
C GLU A 410 2.78 9.72 -17.28
N LEU A 411 1.76 9.04 -16.77
CA LEU A 411 0.48 8.92 -17.47
C LEU A 411 -0.24 10.26 -17.52
N GLN A 412 -0.25 11.01 -16.41
CA GLN A 412 -0.85 12.34 -16.37
C GLN A 412 -0.12 13.34 -17.29
N SER A 413 1.21 13.27 -17.37
CA SER A 413 1.98 14.21 -18.19
C SER A 413 1.95 13.85 -19.68
N GLU A 414 2.20 12.59 -20.03
CA GLU A 414 2.36 12.17 -21.43
C GLU A 414 1.01 11.91 -22.13
N CYS A 415 -0.06 11.60 -21.39
CA CYS A 415 -1.40 11.35 -21.96
C CYS A 415 -2.38 12.51 -21.77
N LYS A 416 -1.91 13.70 -21.33
CA LYS A 416 -2.80 14.84 -21.03
C LYS A 416 -3.68 15.23 -22.22
N MET A 417 -3.13 15.23 -23.43
CA MET A 417 -3.88 15.59 -24.64
C MET A 417 -4.97 14.57 -24.93
N GLU A 418 -4.65 13.28 -24.86
CA GLU A 418 -5.56 12.18 -25.06
C GLU A 418 -6.70 12.19 -24.03
N MET A 419 -6.39 12.47 -22.76
CA MET A 419 -7.40 12.59 -21.71
C MET A 419 -8.41 13.71 -22.01
N VAL A 420 -7.93 14.87 -22.46
CA VAL A 420 -8.81 16.01 -22.81
C VAL A 420 -9.62 15.72 -24.07
N GLN A 421 -8.99 15.11 -25.08
CA GLN A 421 -9.59 14.92 -26.40
C GLN A 421 -10.58 13.74 -26.42
N TYR A 422 -10.18 12.59 -25.88
CA TYR A 422 -10.93 11.34 -26.00
C TYR A 422 -11.72 10.99 -24.73
N CYS A 423 -11.32 11.54 -23.57
CA CYS A 423 -11.96 11.28 -22.28
C CYS A 423 -12.47 12.57 -21.57
N PRO A 424 -13.08 13.55 -22.28
CA PRO A 424 -13.38 14.88 -21.73
C PRO A 424 -14.33 14.83 -20.52
N SER A 425 -15.31 13.93 -20.52
CA SER A 425 -16.26 13.78 -19.41
C SER A 425 -15.55 13.38 -18.11
N LEU A 426 -14.63 12.42 -18.20
CA LEU A 426 -13.84 11.95 -17.07
C LEU A 426 -12.78 12.98 -16.64
N PHE A 427 -12.21 13.73 -17.59
CA PHE A 427 -11.20 14.75 -17.30
C PHE A 427 -11.79 15.99 -16.62
N GLN A 428 -12.91 16.52 -17.12
CA GLN A 428 -13.56 17.73 -16.58
C GLN A 428 -14.20 17.49 -15.20
N GLN A 429 -14.70 16.28 -14.95
CA GLN A 429 -15.28 15.89 -13.67
C GLN A 429 -14.22 15.71 -12.57
N GLY A 430 -12.92 15.79 -12.90
CA GLY A 430 -11.82 15.82 -11.93
C GLY A 430 -11.79 17.05 -11.01
N VAL A 431 -12.58 18.09 -11.29
CA VAL A 431 -12.65 19.32 -10.46
C VAL A 431 -13.92 19.40 -9.58
N CYS A 432 -15.01 18.70 -9.94
CA CYS A 432 -16.31 18.77 -9.21
C CYS A 432 -17.16 17.48 -9.26
N GLY A 433 -16.61 16.31 -9.61
CA GLY A 433 -17.38 15.09 -9.89
C GLY A 433 -17.44 14.07 -8.74
N THR A 434 -18.58 13.39 -8.62
CA THR A 434 -18.84 12.30 -7.67
C THR A 434 -17.87 11.13 -7.87
N ILE A 435 -17.08 10.90 -6.82
CA ILE A 435 -16.53 9.67 -6.24
C ILE A 435 -16.43 8.36 -7.08
N ASP A 436 -17.43 7.99 -7.88
CA ASP A 436 -17.46 6.72 -8.61
C ASP A 436 -16.43 6.63 -9.75
N GLN A 437 -15.87 7.74 -10.22
CA GLN A 437 -15.17 7.81 -11.52
C GLN A 437 -13.71 7.35 -11.57
N ARG A 438 -13.11 7.00 -10.43
CA ARG A 438 -11.68 6.70 -10.32
C ARG A 438 -11.37 5.21 -10.09
N GLY A 439 -12.31 4.31 -10.36
CA GLY A 439 -12.07 2.85 -10.35
C GLY A 439 -11.64 2.33 -11.72
N GLY A 440 -10.54 2.84 -12.29
CA GLY A 440 -9.96 2.38 -13.56
C GLY A 440 -10.60 2.94 -14.83
N ARG A 441 -11.67 3.75 -14.73
CA ARG A 441 -12.40 4.27 -15.90
C ARG A 441 -11.57 5.14 -16.83
N MET A 442 -10.74 6.02 -16.28
CA MET A 442 -9.84 6.84 -17.10
C MET A 442 -8.84 5.97 -17.87
N ILE A 443 -8.24 4.99 -17.20
CA ILE A 443 -7.27 4.06 -17.83
C ILE A 443 -7.96 3.30 -18.96
N HIS A 444 -9.14 2.73 -18.71
CA HIS A 444 -9.92 2.04 -19.73
C HIS A 444 -10.40 2.93 -20.87
N CYS A 445 -10.75 4.19 -20.61
CA CYS A 445 -11.05 5.16 -21.66
C CYS A 445 -9.83 5.40 -22.57
N LEU A 446 -8.63 5.55 -21.98
CA LEU A 446 -7.39 5.66 -22.74
C LEU A 446 -7.04 4.39 -23.51
N LEU A 447 -7.26 3.19 -22.92
CA LEU A 447 -7.09 1.92 -23.63
C LEU A 447 -8.04 1.82 -24.84
N ALA A 448 -9.30 2.25 -24.67
CA ALA A 448 -10.30 2.29 -25.74
C ALA A 448 -9.88 3.23 -26.87
N ALA A 449 -9.42 4.44 -26.51
CA ALA A 449 -8.93 5.44 -27.45
C ALA A 449 -7.69 4.91 -28.19
N ALA A 450 -6.74 4.28 -27.51
CA ALA A 450 -5.56 3.68 -28.14
C ALA A 450 -5.91 2.58 -29.15
N ARG A 451 -7.01 1.85 -28.92
CA ARG A 451 -7.51 0.82 -29.85
C ARG A 451 -8.18 1.42 -31.10
N LYS A 452 -8.96 2.49 -30.95
CA LYS A 452 -9.84 3.02 -32.01
C LYS A 452 -9.23 4.19 -32.80
N GLU A 453 -8.37 4.99 -32.16
CA GLU A 453 -7.94 6.29 -32.68
C GLU A 453 -6.60 6.19 -33.42
N LYS A 454 -6.60 6.55 -34.70
CA LYS A 454 -5.38 6.55 -35.53
C LYS A 454 -4.37 7.64 -35.13
N ALA A 455 -4.82 8.67 -34.39
CA ALA A 455 -4.02 9.84 -33.99
C ALA A 455 -3.55 9.79 -32.51
N PHE A 456 -3.49 8.61 -31.90
CA PHE A 456 -3.01 8.44 -30.52
C PHE A 456 -1.50 8.65 -30.43
N SER A 457 -1.00 9.42 -29.44
CA SER A 457 0.44 9.71 -29.38
C SER A 457 1.27 8.49 -29.00
N LYS A 458 2.45 8.38 -29.62
CA LYS A 458 3.42 7.30 -29.32
C LYS A 458 3.91 7.34 -27.87
N ARG A 459 4.06 8.54 -27.30
CA ARG A 459 4.51 8.70 -25.91
C ARG A 459 3.46 8.19 -24.92
N CYS A 460 2.20 8.62 -25.07
CA CYS A 460 1.11 8.10 -24.26
C CYS A 460 0.98 6.57 -24.42
N PHE A 461 1.08 6.06 -25.66
CA PHE A 461 1.03 4.62 -25.93
C PHE A 461 2.12 3.83 -25.20
N SER A 462 3.35 4.36 -25.18
CA SER A 462 4.48 3.76 -24.48
C SER A 462 4.26 3.72 -22.97
N VAL A 463 3.74 4.81 -22.38
CA VAL A 463 3.40 4.85 -20.94
C VAL A 463 2.28 3.86 -20.60
N MET A 464 1.23 3.78 -21.44
CA MET A 464 0.15 2.80 -21.29
C MET A 464 0.67 1.36 -21.37
N ASN A 465 1.55 1.06 -22.32
CA ASN A 465 2.21 -0.26 -22.41
C ASN A 465 2.99 -0.59 -21.13
N SER A 466 3.75 0.37 -20.60
CA SER A 466 4.49 0.19 -19.35
C SER A 466 3.57 -0.11 -18.17
N LEU A 467 2.45 0.63 -18.06
CA LEU A 467 1.43 0.40 -17.04
C LEU A 467 0.79 -0.99 -17.17
N VAL A 468 0.32 -1.36 -18.37
CA VAL A 468 -0.29 -2.68 -18.63
C VAL A 468 0.69 -3.81 -18.35
N ARG A 469 2.00 -3.63 -18.64
CA ARG A 469 3.04 -4.60 -18.28
C ARG A 469 3.26 -4.74 -16.78
N ALA A 470 3.23 -3.64 -16.03
CA ALA A 470 3.42 -3.69 -14.59
C ALA A 470 2.20 -4.26 -13.84
N VAL A 471 0.99 -3.93 -14.32
CA VAL A 471 -0.29 -4.42 -13.78
C VAL A 471 -0.56 -5.87 -14.18
N ASP A 472 -0.20 -6.23 -15.41
CA ASP A 472 -0.42 -7.53 -16.03
C ASP A 472 -1.88 -8.05 -15.92
N PRO A 473 -2.89 -7.26 -16.36
CA PRO A 473 -4.30 -7.63 -16.24
C PRO A 473 -4.69 -8.84 -17.11
N GLY A 474 -3.87 -9.19 -18.11
CA GLY A 474 -4.05 -10.39 -18.93
C GLY A 474 -3.77 -11.71 -18.19
N SER A 475 -2.96 -11.68 -17.13
CA SER A 475 -2.68 -12.85 -16.28
C SER A 475 -3.70 -13.04 -15.18
N ASP A 476 -4.22 -11.96 -14.61
CA ASP A 476 -5.17 -12.05 -13.52
C ASP A 476 -6.18 -10.93 -13.60
N ILE A 477 -7.43 -11.28 -13.88
CA ILE A 477 -8.53 -10.32 -13.97
C ILE A 477 -8.68 -9.48 -12.69
N ARG A 478 -8.26 -9.99 -11.53
CA ARG A 478 -8.33 -9.27 -10.25
C ARG A 478 -7.38 -8.06 -10.18
N ALA A 479 -6.36 -8.03 -11.04
CA ALA A 479 -5.48 -6.87 -11.20
C ALA A 479 -6.20 -5.70 -11.85
N ASP A 480 -7.32 -5.95 -12.54
CA ASP A 480 -8.17 -4.93 -13.16
C ASP A 480 -9.55 -4.91 -12.49
N PRO A 481 -9.76 -4.01 -11.51
CA PRO A 481 -11.01 -3.96 -10.76
C PRO A 481 -12.22 -3.59 -11.62
N LEU A 482 -12.04 -2.79 -12.67
CA LEU A 482 -13.14 -2.39 -13.54
C LEU A 482 -13.58 -3.57 -14.40
N LEU A 483 -12.62 -4.21 -15.07
CA LEU A 483 -12.88 -5.40 -15.87
C LEU A 483 -13.50 -6.52 -15.02
N GLU A 484 -12.95 -6.78 -13.84
CA GLU A 484 -13.48 -7.80 -12.91
C GLU A 484 -14.94 -7.51 -12.52
N THR A 485 -15.27 -6.25 -12.27
CA THR A 485 -16.62 -5.84 -11.85
C THR A 485 -17.61 -5.97 -13.00
N VAL A 486 -17.26 -5.44 -14.17
CA VAL A 486 -18.12 -5.44 -15.36
C VAL A 486 -18.35 -6.85 -15.88
N CYS A 487 -17.34 -7.71 -15.84
CA CYS A 487 -17.44 -9.09 -16.31
C CYS A 487 -17.99 -10.07 -15.27
N ARG A 488 -18.29 -9.66 -14.03
CA ARG A 488 -18.68 -10.58 -12.94
C ARG A 488 -19.83 -11.52 -13.34
N SER A 489 -20.91 -10.98 -13.89
CA SER A 489 -22.08 -11.77 -14.30
C SER A 489 -21.76 -12.78 -15.42
N VAL A 490 -20.90 -12.39 -16.37
CA VAL A 490 -20.42 -13.25 -17.46
C VAL A 490 -19.55 -14.37 -16.89
N ILE A 491 -18.64 -14.06 -15.95
CA ILE A 491 -17.77 -15.03 -15.28
C ILE A 491 -18.60 -16.06 -14.52
N ASP A 492 -19.57 -15.61 -13.73
CA ASP A 492 -20.44 -16.50 -12.93
C ASP A 492 -21.27 -17.42 -13.83
N THR A 493 -21.55 -17.00 -15.06
CA THR A 493 -22.45 -17.72 -15.96
C THR A 493 -21.73 -18.61 -16.97
N LEU A 494 -20.62 -18.14 -17.55
CA LEU A 494 -19.85 -18.82 -18.60
C LEU A 494 -18.57 -19.45 -18.07
N CYS A 495 -18.01 -18.95 -16.97
CA CYS A 495 -16.76 -19.39 -16.37
C CYS A 495 -16.86 -19.83 -14.87
N PRO A 496 -17.95 -20.45 -14.39
CA PRO A 496 -18.24 -20.60 -12.94
C PRO A 496 -17.24 -21.45 -12.15
N ARG A 497 -16.42 -22.27 -12.81
CA ARG A 497 -15.43 -23.17 -12.15
C ARG A 497 -13.99 -22.79 -12.43
N ILE A 498 -13.77 -21.65 -13.07
CA ILE A 498 -12.45 -21.20 -13.47
C ILE A 498 -11.87 -20.36 -12.34
N LYS A 499 -10.74 -20.79 -11.77
CA LYS A 499 -10.05 -20.03 -10.74
C LYS A 499 -9.34 -18.81 -11.37
N PRO A 500 -9.35 -17.63 -10.74
CA PRO A 500 -8.58 -16.47 -11.23
C PRO A 500 -7.08 -16.71 -11.09
N GLY A 501 -6.29 -16.00 -11.88
CA GLY A 501 -4.85 -16.18 -12.04
C GLY A 501 -4.47 -17.05 -13.24
N ASP A 502 -3.19 -16.97 -13.64
CA ASP A 502 -2.57 -17.70 -14.77
C ASP A 502 -3.37 -17.60 -16.09
N SER A 503 -4.00 -16.45 -16.32
CA SER A 503 -4.91 -16.11 -17.43
C SER A 503 -6.18 -16.94 -17.54
N ASN A 504 -6.47 -17.83 -16.60
CA ASN A 504 -7.56 -18.78 -16.72
C ASN A 504 -8.91 -18.10 -17.03
N VAL A 505 -9.26 -17.05 -16.27
CA VAL A 505 -10.52 -16.32 -16.46
C VAL A 505 -10.50 -15.48 -17.73
N ILE A 506 -9.41 -14.76 -18.01
CA ILE A 506 -9.27 -13.93 -19.23
C ILE A 506 -9.42 -14.80 -20.49
N LEU A 507 -8.76 -15.96 -20.52
CA LEU A 507 -8.87 -16.91 -21.65
C LEU A 507 -10.29 -17.46 -21.79
N CYS A 508 -10.95 -17.83 -20.69
CA CYS A 508 -12.33 -18.29 -20.73
C CYS A 508 -13.28 -17.23 -21.31
N LEU A 509 -13.09 -15.96 -20.95
CA LEU A 509 -13.88 -14.85 -21.50
C LEU A 509 -13.60 -14.65 -23.00
N LEU A 510 -12.33 -14.69 -23.41
CA LEU A 510 -11.94 -14.56 -24.82
C LEU A 510 -12.53 -15.68 -25.69
N ASP A 511 -12.51 -16.93 -25.21
CA ASP A 511 -13.10 -18.08 -25.92
C ASP A 511 -14.63 -17.95 -26.07
N ASN A 512 -15.27 -17.11 -25.26
CA ASN A 512 -16.71 -16.88 -25.24
C ASN A 512 -17.13 -15.50 -25.79
N LEU A 513 -16.25 -14.77 -26.51
CA LEU A 513 -16.57 -13.45 -27.07
C LEU A 513 -17.87 -13.42 -27.88
N LYS A 514 -18.13 -14.47 -28.68
CA LYS A 514 -19.32 -14.56 -29.54
C LYS A 514 -20.55 -15.17 -28.84
N ASN A 515 -20.46 -15.45 -27.55
CA ASN A 515 -21.56 -16.06 -26.80
C ASN A 515 -22.64 -15.01 -26.51
N PHE A 516 -23.92 -15.36 -26.67
CA PHE A 516 -25.04 -14.44 -26.42
C PHE A 516 -25.14 -13.95 -24.97
N ARG A 517 -24.48 -14.60 -24.01
CA ARG A 517 -24.40 -14.17 -22.62
C ARG A 517 -23.23 -13.23 -22.33
N MET A 518 -22.36 -12.97 -23.31
CA MET A 518 -21.36 -11.93 -23.22
C MET A 518 -22.07 -10.57 -23.23
N THR A 519 -21.79 -9.73 -22.25
CA THR A 519 -22.32 -8.36 -22.21
C THR A 519 -21.43 -7.44 -23.03
N GLU A 520 -22.02 -6.43 -23.68
CA GLU A 520 -21.27 -5.44 -24.47
C GLU A 520 -20.19 -4.76 -23.63
N ASP A 521 -20.51 -4.36 -22.40
CA ASP A 521 -19.54 -3.73 -21.50
C ASP A 521 -18.36 -4.66 -21.17
N CYS A 522 -18.61 -5.96 -20.92
CA CYS A 522 -17.55 -6.91 -20.61
C CYS A 522 -16.69 -7.18 -21.84
N GLU A 523 -17.31 -7.35 -23.01
CA GLU A 523 -16.61 -7.50 -24.29
C GLU A 523 -15.71 -6.29 -24.54
N ASP A 524 -16.22 -5.06 -24.41
CA ASP A 524 -15.45 -3.85 -24.67
C ASP A 524 -14.24 -3.71 -23.74
N ARG A 525 -14.43 -3.87 -22.41
CA ARG A 525 -13.33 -3.79 -21.44
C ARG A 525 -12.31 -4.91 -21.65
N LEU A 526 -12.76 -6.12 -21.99
CA LEU A 526 -11.89 -7.25 -22.27
C LEU A 526 -11.05 -6.99 -23.53
N MET A 527 -11.67 -6.46 -24.58
CA MET A 527 -11.02 -6.15 -25.85
C MET A 527 -10.00 -5.01 -25.73
N GLU A 528 -10.23 -4.05 -24.84
CA GLU A 528 -9.25 -3.01 -24.48
C GLU A 528 -7.96 -3.60 -23.91
N VAL A 529 -8.06 -4.53 -22.96
CA VAL A 529 -6.89 -5.22 -22.39
C VAL A 529 -6.26 -6.17 -23.40
N ALA A 530 -7.08 -6.96 -24.11
CA ALA A 530 -6.63 -7.93 -25.10
C ALA A 530 -5.86 -7.27 -26.25
N TYR A 531 -6.20 -6.02 -26.62
CA TYR A 531 -5.51 -5.27 -27.65
C TYR A 531 -4.03 -5.07 -27.30
N PHE A 532 -3.72 -4.70 -26.06
CA PHE A 532 -2.34 -4.55 -25.60
C PHE A 532 -1.63 -5.89 -25.47
N VAL A 533 -2.30 -6.90 -24.89
CA VAL A 533 -1.78 -8.26 -24.73
C VAL A 533 -1.40 -8.90 -26.07
N ALA A 534 -2.20 -8.72 -27.11
CA ALA A 534 -1.98 -9.31 -28.43
C ALA A 534 -0.76 -8.73 -29.16
N ARG A 535 -0.30 -7.53 -28.77
CA ARG A 535 0.71 -6.72 -29.45
C ARG A 535 2.07 -6.72 -28.76
N ASP A 536 2.17 -7.36 -27.61
CA ASP A 536 3.42 -7.56 -26.89
C ASP A 536 3.48 -9.00 -26.36
N PHE A 537 4.38 -9.83 -26.91
CA PHE A 537 4.49 -11.23 -26.47
C PHE A 537 4.90 -11.35 -24.99
N ARG A 538 5.45 -10.29 -24.38
CA ARG A 538 5.75 -10.24 -22.94
C ARG A 538 4.49 -10.13 -22.10
N LEU A 539 3.38 -9.67 -22.67
CA LEU A 539 2.06 -9.65 -22.05
C LEU A 539 1.29 -10.95 -22.31
N MET A 540 1.88 -11.95 -22.96
CA MET A 540 1.29 -13.27 -23.19
C MET A 540 1.82 -14.27 -22.15
N PRO A 541 1.17 -14.36 -20.97
CA PRO A 541 1.76 -14.99 -19.78
C PRO A 541 2.02 -16.48 -19.88
N ARG A 542 1.37 -17.18 -20.82
CA ARG A 542 1.66 -18.60 -21.08
C ARG A 542 2.61 -18.83 -22.24
N LEU A 543 2.80 -17.85 -23.12
CA LEU A 543 3.64 -18.02 -24.31
C LEU A 543 5.11 -18.18 -23.92
N LEU A 544 5.67 -17.23 -23.18
CA LEU A 544 7.10 -17.27 -22.85
C LEU A 544 7.46 -18.45 -21.93
N PRO A 545 6.76 -18.70 -20.80
CA PRO A 545 7.09 -19.85 -19.95
C PRO A 545 7.05 -21.20 -20.69
N THR A 546 6.18 -21.33 -21.69
CA THR A 546 5.98 -22.60 -22.43
C THR A 546 6.85 -22.70 -23.69
N CYS A 547 7.02 -21.60 -24.44
CA CYS A 547 7.64 -21.60 -25.77
C CYS A 547 9.03 -20.96 -25.82
N GLN A 548 9.58 -20.43 -24.72
CA GLN A 548 10.85 -19.69 -24.74
C GLN A 548 11.98 -20.46 -25.41
N LYS A 549 12.19 -21.74 -25.07
CA LYS A 549 13.25 -22.55 -25.69
C LYS A 549 13.09 -22.66 -27.20
N SER A 550 11.86 -22.87 -27.67
CA SER A 550 11.57 -22.93 -29.11
C SER A 550 11.78 -21.58 -29.78
N LEU A 551 11.40 -20.48 -29.14
CA LEU A 551 11.63 -19.13 -29.65
C LEU A 551 13.13 -18.80 -29.75
N GLU A 552 13.93 -19.17 -28.76
CA GLU A 552 15.39 -18.96 -28.77
C GLU A 552 16.07 -19.80 -29.86
N ILE A 553 15.76 -21.10 -29.93
CA ILE A 553 16.41 -22.04 -30.86
C ILE A 553 15.98 -21.80 -32.30
N PHE A 554 14.68 -21.66 -32.53
CA PHE A 554 14.13 -21.68 -33.88
C PHE A 554 13.84 -20.30 -34.46
N CYS A 555 13.54 -19.32 -33.60
CA CYS A 555 13.09 -18.00 -33.99
C CYS A 555 14.07 -16.89 -33.56
N GLN A 556 15.26 -17.27 -33.07
CA GLN A 556 16.36 -16.35 -32.72
C GLN A 556 15.97 -15.28 -31.69
N LEU A 557 15.04 -15.59 -30.78
CA LEU A 557 14.69 -14.67 -29.70
C LEU A 557 15.94 -14.40 -28.83
N PRO A 558 16.35 -13.14 -28.65
CA PRO A 558 17.51 -12.81 -27.81
C PRO A 558 17.24 -13.08 -26.33
N LYS A 559 18.25 -13.51 -25.59
CA LYS A 559 18.11 -13.87 -24.15
C LYS A 559 17.75 -12.67 -23.27
N ASP A 560 18.03 -11.46 -23.72
CA ASP A 560 17.74 -10.18 -23.09
C ASP A 560 16.43 -9.54 -23.59
N TRP A 561 15.53 -10.34 -24.20
CA TRP A 561 14.24 -9.87 -24.73
C TRP A 561 13.41 -9.02 -23.75
N SER A 562 13.59 -9.22 -22.44
CA SER A 562 12.85 -8.48 -21.41
C SER A 562 13.29 -7.02 -21.28
N MET A 563 14.52 -6.70 -21.69
CA MET A 563 15.12 -5.36 -21.63
C MET A 563 14.70 -4.45 -22.78
N TYR A 564 14.03 -4.98 -23.82
CA TYR A 564 13.56 -4.15 -24.92
C TYR A 564 12.59 -3.08 -24.43
N GLN A 565 12.82 -1.83 -24.84
CA GLN A 565 11.93 -0.73 -24.47
C GLN A 565 10.58 -0.85 -25.17
N GLU A 566 10.59 -1.22 -26.45
CA GLU A 566 9.40 -1.36 -27.27
C GLU A 566 9.40 -2.70 -28.01
N ILE A 567 8.23 -3.34 -28.02
CA ILE A 567 7.92 -4.48 -28.88
C ILE A 567 6.69 -4.07 -29.68
N ASN A 568 6.77 -4.18 -31.00
CA ASN A 568 5.66 -3.83 -31.87
C ASN A 568 4.89 -5.08 -32.35
N SER A 569 3.68 -4.85 -32.85
CA SER A 569 2.78 -5.88 -33.39
C SER A 569 3.44 -6.74 -34.47
N LEU A 570 4.26 -6.14 -35.34
CA LEU A 570 4.99 -6.84 -36.40
C LEU A 570 5.99 -7.86 -35.84
N GLN A 571 6.79 -7.47 -34.85
CA GLN A 571 7.74 -8.38 -34.19
C GLN A 571 7.01 -9.55 -33.53
N VAL A 572 5.88 -9.29 -32.86
CA VAL A 572 5.06 -10.37 -32.29
C VAL A 572 4.54 -11.30 -33.39
N GLY A 573 4.06 -10.75 -34.50
CA GLY A 573 3.65 -11.52 -35.67
C GLY A 573 4.77 -12.39 -36.24
N MET A 574 6.00 -11.87 -36.35
CA MET A 574 7.16 -12.62 -36.82
C MET A 574 7.48 -13.84 -35.94
N TYR A 575 7.52 -13.66 -34.62
CA TYR A 575 7.80 -14.76 -33.69
C TYR A 575 6.72 -15.83 -33.72
N LEU A 576 5.45 -15.42 -33.71
CA LEU A 576 4.33 -16.35 -33.76
C LEU A 576 4.24 -17.08 -35.11
N GLY A 577 4.48 -16.37 -36.22
CA GLY A 577 4.56 -16.97 -37.54
C GLY A 577 5.70 -17.99 -37.66
N CYS A 578 6.88 -17.67 -37.11
CA CYS A 578 8.00 -18.61 -37.03
C CYS A 578 7.65 -19.88 -36.23
N LEU A 579 7.03 -19.74 -35.05
CA LEU A 579 6.56 -20.89 -34.27
C LEU A 579 5.54 -21.72 -35.05
N TYR A 580 4.61 -21.06 -35.75
CA TYR A 580 3.58 -21.73 -36.54
C TYR A 580 4.15 -22.54 -37.71
N GLN A 581 5.11 -21.97 -38.44
CA GLN A 581 5.83 -22.68 -39.51
C GLN A 581 6.52 -23.95 -38.99
N ARG A 582 6.97 -23.93 -37.73
CA ARG A 582 7.67 -25.04 -37.08
C ARG A 582 6.80 -25.83 -36.10
N ARG A 583 5.47 -25.70 -36.16
CA ARG A 583 4.52 -26.29 -35.20
C ARG A 583 4.72 -27.79 -34.92
N GLN A 584 5.20 -28.56 -35.91
CA GLN A 584 5.47 -29.99 -35.76
C GLN A 584 6.73 -30.30 -34.94
N GLN A 585 7.66 -29.35 -34.85
CA GLN A 585 8.92 -29.45 -34.10
C GLN A 585 8.81 -28.89 -32.67
N LEU A 586 7.68 -28.23 -32.35
CA LEU A 586 7.40 -27.72 -31.00
C LEU A 586 7.01 -28.85 -30.06
N ASP A 587 7.32 -28.71 -28.77
CA ASP A 587 6.80 -29.61 -27.74
C ASP A 587 5.27 -29.51 -27.62
N LYS A 588 4.66 -30.45 -26.89
CA LYS A 588 3.21 -30.56 -26.79
C LYS A 588 2.58 -29.31 -26.17
N GLU A 589 3.22 -28.75 -25.14
CA GLU A 589 2.70 -27.61 -24.39
C GLU A 589 2.78 -26.34 -25.23
N CYS A 590 3.93 -26.04 -25.85
CA CYS A 590 4.09 -24.86 -26.71
C CYS A 590 3.20 -24.94 -27.94
N ARG A 591 3.05 -26.13 -28.54
CA ARG A 591 2.13 -26.31 -29.67
C ARG A 591 0.68 -26.07 -29.28
N SER A 592 0.27 -26.50 -28.09
CA SER A 592 -1.08 -26.26 -27.58
C SER A 592 -1.32 -24.77 -27.30
N GLU A 593 -0.33 -24.10 -26.70
CA GLU A 593 -0.32 -22.66 -26.44
C GLU A 593 -0.44 -21.86 -27.73
N LEU A 594 0.40 -22.18 -28.71
CA LEU A 594 0.40 -21.54 -30.03
C LEU A 594 -0.95 -21.67 -30.72
N LYS A 595 -1.53 -22.89 -30.74
CA LYS A 595 -2.87 -23.11 -31.31
C LYS A 595 -3.93 -22.24 -30.65
N ARG A 596 -3.87 -22.07 -29.33
CA ARG A 596 -4.81 -21.20 -28.61
C ARG A 596 -4.63 -19.74 -28.99
N ILE A 597 -3.39 -19.24 -29.05
CA ILE A 597 -3.11 -17.85 -29.46
C ILE A 597 -3.63 -17.60 -30.87
N MET A 598 -3.39 -18.54 -31.80
CA MET A 598 -3.95 -18.46 -33.16
C MET A 598 -5.48 -18.42 -33.11
N HIS A 599 -6.12 -19.29 -32.33
CA HIS A 599 -7.58 -19.31 -32.19
C HIS A 599 -8.14 -17.95 -31.72
N ILE A 600 -7.58 -17.37 -30.66
CA ILE A 600 -8.03 -16.07 -30.14
C ILE A 600 -7.89 -14.98 -31.22
N ARG A 601 -6.76 -14.96 -31.94
CA ARG A 601 -6.52 -14.01 -33.04
C ARG A 601 -7.52 -14.16 -34.19
N THR A 602 -7.97 -15.39 -34.47
CA THR A 602 -8.99 -15.66 -35.50
C THR A 602 -10.37 -15.13 -35.08
N GLN A 603 -10.70 -15.21 -33.80
CA GLN A 603 -12.00 -14.80 -33.29
C GLN A 603 -12.11 -13.28 -33.15
N ALA A 604 -10.97 -12.62 -32.90
CA ALA A 604 -10.85 -11.22 -32.56
C ALA A 604 -9.82 -10.52 -33.47
N ILE A 605 -10.08 -10.53 -34.78
CA ILE A 605 -9.20 -9.94 -35.82
C ILE A 605 -8.87 -8.47 -35.51
N GLY A 606 -9.82 -7.71 -34.94
CA GLY A 606 -9.62 -6.31 -34.54
C GLY A 606 -8.61 -6.06 -33.41
N LEU A 607 -8.00 -7.11 -32.84
CA LEU A 607 -6.82 -6.98 -31.98
C LEU A 607 -5.54 -6.63 -32.77
N MET A 608 -5.56 -6.82 -34.09
CA MET A 608 -4.43 -6.61 -34.98
C MET A 608 -4.85 -5.76 -36.20
N PRO A 609 -5.12 -4.46 -36.02
CA PRO A 609 -5.64 -3.60 -37.08
C PRO A 609 -4.72 -3.52 -38.31
N GLU A 610 -3.40 -3.72 -38.18
CA GLU A 610 -2.49 -3.76 -39.33
C GLU A 610 -2.68 -5.01 -40.20
N ILE A 611 -3.16 -6.11 -39.62
CA ILE A 611 -3.55 -7.30 -40.37
C ILE A 611 -4.97 -7.13 -40.89
N GLU A 612 -5.89 -6.66 -40.05
CA GLU A 612 -7.28 -6.42 -40.43
C GLU A 612 -7.37 -5.46 -41.63
N ASP A 613 -6.79 -4.26 -41.54
CA ASP A 613 -6.87 -3.24 -42.58
C ASP A 613 -6.34 -3.74 -43.94
N ASN A 614 -5.32 -4.61 -43.93
CA ASN A 614 -4.67 -5.11 -45.15
C ASN A 614 -5.27 -6.41 -45.68
N CYS A 615 -5.84 -7.25 -44.80
CA CYS A 615 -6.29 -8.60 -45.12
C CYS A 615 -7.82 -8.77 -44.98
N LEU A 616 -8.58 -7.72 -44.68
CA LEU A 616 -10.05 -7.77 -44.50
C LEU A 616 -10.78 -8.54 -45.61
N THR A 617 -10.41 -8.31 -46.88
CA THR A 617 -11.00 -8.98 -48.04
C THR A 617 -10.67 -10.48 -48.07
N ASP A 618 -9.44 -10.85 -47.73
CA ASP A 618 -8.98 -12.25 -47.68
C ASP A 618 -9.57 -12.98 -46.46
N LEU A 619 -9.68 -12.29 -45.32
CA LEU A 619 -10.30 -12.78 -44.10
C LEU A 619 -11.81 -12.98 -44.26
N ALA A 620 -12.47 -12.16 -45.08
CA ALA A 620 -13.89 -12.33 -45.43
C ALA A 620 -14.14 -13.55 -46.33
N THR A 621 -13.18 -13.89 -47.20
CA THR A 621 -13.31 -15.02 -48.14
C THR A 621 -12.84 -16.36 -47.56
N CYS A 622 -12.00 -16.34 -46.52
CA CYS A 622 -11.52 -17.56 -45.87
C CYS A 622 -12.66 -18.28 -45.11
N LYS A 623 -12.90 -19.56 -45.43
CA LYS A 623 -13.99 -20.36 -44.81
C LYS A 623 -13.55 -21.13 -43.56
N ASN A 624 -12.25 -21.34 -43.36
CA ASN A 624 -11.74 -22.09 -42.22
C ASN A 624 -11.32 -21.14 -41.09
N PRO A 625 -11.97 -21.18 -39.91
CA PRO A 625 -11.61 -20.34 -38.77
C PRO A 625 -10.17 -20.54 -38.31
N GLU A 626 -9.59 -21.74 -38.39
CA GLU A 626 -8.21 -21.99 -37.93
C GLU A 626 -7.16 -21.29 -38.80
N ILE A 627 -7.46 -21.07 -40.08
CA ILE A 627 -6.57 -20.43 -41.05
C ILE A 627 -6.69 -18.90 -40.98
N LYS A 628 -7.75 -18.34 -40.39
CA LYS A 628 -7.99 -16.88 -40.37
C LYS A 628 -7.03 -16.06 -39.50
N GLY A 629 -6.29 -16.70 -38.60
CA GLY A 629 -5.31 -16.00 -37.74
C GLY A 629 -3.90 -16.55 -37.90
N GLU A 630 -3.71 -17.43 -38.89
CA GLU A 630 -2.41 -17.77 -39.48
C GLU A 630 -2.02 -16.68 -40.49
#